data_AF-A0A847LN11-F1
#
_entry.id   AF-A0A847LN11-F1
#
_cell.length_a   1.000
_cell.length_b   1.000
_cell.length_c   1.000
_cell.angle_alpha   90.00
_cell.angle_beta   90.00
_cell.angle_gamma   90.00
#
_symmetry.space_group_name_H-M   'P 1'
#
loop_
_entity.id
_entity.type
_entity.pdbx_description
1 polymer ?
#
loop_
_entity_poly.entity_id
_entity_poly.type
_entity_poly.pdbx_seq_one_letter_code
_entity_poly.pdbx_strand_id
1 'polypeptide(L)'
;MNRRRGFSLMEVMIGVFIMAFVLGAFIMGLRSAKKEVEFSDKHVAVLLCSQKVVEDLMEEIWLNPFGFQTLGIENSVPSPTPIVDGQSVFFTNLESGNAATTNAPGTRKDVIGPGVKPLYHQVEDLHLTVTAERLAPVADDRPESNLYHGDIAFAWDGPRGKGKGDVEALFFSPLTPKKFTPGTYVDPSSTDASYTAILGSPGGRPQLLRNLGDVYQACRSFLNSDFYRRSFREIKELKRVSRDGQYPSKELYACHLKLAGVWYELARRSLNFLISVVPAMNAFASGYTPGSLGPMFDSGSGQLDAILRDFRLIYETLVSSILQARANYQFLVSPPMARFKGIRMQYHLINRTMDLYRVLMVTPTHRYGLSEYRYFLEQLDRFGTGRSPALRRMVAYELANSQNLGQVLNRLPNLKQLDVLFTQKMRPVLGFIRQNVTMSTP
;
A
#
# COMPACT_ATOMS: atom_id res chain seq x y z
N MET A 1 5.33 -59.10 -77.29
CA MET A 1 6.34 -58.03 -77.12
C MET A 1 6.38 -57.63 -75.65
N ASN A 2 7.50 -57.85 -74.95
CA ASN A 2 7.74 -57.26 -73.62
C ASN A 2 9.26 -57.03 -73.47
N ARG A 3 9.72 -55.81 -73.74
CA ARG A 3 11.10 -55.38 -73.50
C ARG A 3 11.24 -55.04 -72.01
N ARG A 4 11.86 -55.92 -71.23
CA ARG A 4 12.40 -55.58 -69.91
C ARG A 4 13.59 -54.65 -70.12
N ARG A 5 13.46 -53.37 -69.78
CA ARG A 5 14.59 -52.43 -69.69
C ARG A 5 15.24 -52.62 -68.32
N GLY A 6 16.47 -53.12 -68.30
CA GLY A 6 17.31 -53.11 -67.10
C GLY A 6 17.77 -51.68 -66.82
N PHE A 7 17.77 -51.28 -65.55
CA PHE A 7 18.30 -50.00 -65.09
C PHE A 7 19.80 -49.90 -65.41
N SER A 8 20.26 -48.73 -65.85
CA SER A 8 21.70 -48.51 -66.02
C SER A 8 22.36 -48.35 -64.65
N LEU A 9 23.61 -48.82 -64.52
CA LEU A 9 24.41 -48.65 -63.30
C LEU A 9 24.43 -47.19 -62.80
N MET A 10 24.38 -46.24 -63.74
CA MET A 10 24.35 -44.81 -63.47
C MET A 10 23.04 -44.37 -62.78
N GLU A 11 21.88 -44.89 -63.19
CA GLU A 11 20.60 -44.62 -62.52
C GLU A 11 20.56 -45.19 -61.11
N VAL A 12 21.15 -46.37 -60.90
CA VAL A 12 21.27 -46.97 -59.55
C VAL A 12 22.19 -46.12 -58.67
N MET A 13 23.33 -45.65 -59.20
CA MET A 13 24.23 -44.76 -58.45
C MET A 13 23.58 -43.41 -58.12
N ILE A 14 22.86 -42.81 -59.06
CA ILE A 14 22.14 -41.55 -58.82
C ILE A 14 21.03 -41.77 -57.76
N GLY A 15 20.28 -42.86 -57.85
CA GLY A 15 19.26 -43.21 -56.86
C GLY A 15 19.82 -43.42 -55.46
N VAL A 16 20.97 -44.11 -55.34
CA VAL A 16 21.66 -44.30 -54.06
C VAL A 16 22.20 -42.98 -53.50
N PHE A 17 22.73 -42.11 -54.35
CA PHE A 17 23.27 -40.81 -53.92
C PHE A 17 22.16 -39.88 -53.40
N ILE A 18 21.01 -39.84 -54.09
CA ILE A 18 19.84 -39.08 -53.65
C ILE A 18 19.31 -39.65 -52.33
N MET A 19 19.21 -40.96 -52.20
CA MET A 19 18.77 -41.61 -50.95
C MET A 19 19.73 -41.31 -49.78
N ALA A 20 21.04 -41.36 -50.00
CA ALA A 20 22.03 -41.04 -48.97
C ALA A 20 21.94 -39.56 -48.53
N PHE A 21 21.72 -38.65 -49.48
CA PHE A 21 21.57 -37.22 -49.19
C PHE A 21 20.28 -36.93 -48.40
N VAL A 22 19.16 -37.53 -48.80
CA VAL A 22 17.88 -37.41 -48.08
C VAL A 22 17.98 -38.02 -46.68
N LEU A 23 18.63 -39.18 -46.54
CA LEU A 23 18.85 -39.82 -45.24
C LEU A 23 19.78 -38.97 -44.33
N GLY A 24 20.82 -38.36 -44.89
CA GLY A 24 21.71 -37.44 -44.19
C GLY A 24 20.99 -36.19 -43.69
N ALA A 25 20.20 -35.55 -44.55
CA ALA A 25 19.37 -34.41 -44.20
C ALA A 25 18.31 -34.78 -43.14
N PHE A 26 17.72 -35.97 -43.23
CA PHE A 26 16.75 -36.48 -42.26
C PHE A 26 17.38 -36.79 -40.90
N ILE A 27 18.57 -37.40 -40.85
CA ILE A 27 19.31 -37.65 -39.60
C ILE A 27 19.76 -36.33 -38.95
N MET A 28 20.17 -35.34 -39.76
CA MET A 28 20.54 -34.01 -39.28
C MET A 28 19.31 -33.25 -38.75
N GLY A 29 18.17 -33.37 -39.43
CA GLY A 29 16.87 -32.86 -38.98
C GLY A 29 16.40 -33.53 -37.68
N LEU A 30 16.54 -34.86 -37.54
CA LEU A 30 16.22 -35.59 -36.31
C LEU A 30 17.15 -35.24 -35.14
N ARG A 31 18.43 -34.97 -35.41
CA ARG A 31 19.37 -34.46 -34.39
C ARG A 31 19.04 -33.03 -33.96
N SER A 32 18.51 -32.21 -34.87
CA SER A 32 18.02 -30.86 -34.56
C SER A 32 16.71 -30.90 -33.78
N ALA A 33 15.75 -31.75 -34.18
CA ALA A 33 14.46 -31.91 -33.51
C ALA A 33 14.60 -32.55 -32.11
N LYS A 34 15.58 -33.43 -31.89
CA LYS A 34 15.93 -33.93 -30.55
C LYS A 34 16.51 -32.87 -29.60
N LYS A 35 16.89 -31.68 -30.08
CA LYS A 35 17.34 -30.58 -29.20
C LYS A 35 16.20 -29.83 -28.54
N GLU A 36 14.97 -29.88 -29.07
CA GLU A 36 13.85 -29.05 -28.61
C GLU A 36 12.87 -29.76 -27.63
N VAL A 37 13.02 -31.06 -27.34
CA VAL A 37 11.97 -31.81 -26.60
C VAL A 37 12.47 -32.51 -25.32
N GLU A 38 13.71 -32.32 -24.88
CA GLU A 38 14.10 -32.74 -23.53
C GLU A 38 13.90 -31.57 -22.57
N PHE A 39 12.71 -31.53 -21.96
CA PHE A 39 12.41 -30.74 -20.76
C PHE A 39 13.38 -31.17 -19.65
N SER A 40 14.57 -30.58 -19.66
CA SER A 40 15.69 -30.89 -18.76
C SER A 40 15.37 -30.47 -17.32
N ASP A 41 16.05 -31.07 -16.33
CA ASP A 41 16.07 -30.63 -14.92
C ASP A 41 16.29 -29.10 -14.78
N LYS A 42 17.02 -28.49 -15.72
CA LYS A 42 17.23 -27.04 -15.78
C LYS A 42 15.95 -26.25 -16.07
N HIS A 43 15.06 -26.74 -16.93
CA HIS A 43 13.78 -26.08 -17.17
C HIS A 43 12.88 -26.13 -15.92
N VAL A 44 12.91 -27.24 -15.19
CA VAL A 44 12.21 -27.35 -13.89
C VAL A 44 12.80 -26.40 -12.86
N ALA A 45 14.14 -26.33 -12.77
CA ALA A 45 14.81 -25.38 -11.88
C ALA A 45 14.46 -23.93 -12.22
N VAL A 46 14.47 -23.56 -13.51
CA VAL A 46 14.07 -22.23 -13.99
C VAL A 46 12.62 -21.93 -13.65
N LEU A 47 11.69 -22.86 -13.81
CA LEU A 47 10.28 -22.67 -13.45
C LEU A 47 10.13 -22.38 -11.94
N LEU A 48 10.80 -23.17 -11.08
CA LEU A 48 10.76 -22.98 -9.62
C LEU A 48 11.41 -21.66 -9.19
N CYS A 49 12.57 -21.32 -9.77
CA CYS A 49 13.25 -20.05 -9.52
C CYS A 49 12.41 -18.87 -10.00
N SER A 50 11.75 -18.98 -11.16
CA SER A 50 10.85 -17.93 -11.69
C SER A 50 9.65 -17.73 -10.78
N GLN A 51 9.00 -18.81 -10.33
CA GLN A 51 7.89 -18.73 -9.38
C GLN A 51 8.33 -18.03 -8.09
N LYS A 52 9.50 -18.38 -7.54
CA LYS A 52 10.05 -17.69 -6.37
C LYS A 52 10.23 -16.18 -6.62
N VAL A 53 10.84 -15.80 -7.74
CA VAL A 53 11.06 -14.38 -8.06
C VAL A 53 9.72 -13.64 -8.20
N VAL A 54 8.71 -14.25 -8.83
CA VAL A 54 7.35 -13.67 -8.91
C VAL A 54 6.75 -13.49 -7.52
N GLU A 55 6.84 -14.49 -6.64
CA GLU A 55 6.32 -14.42 -5.27
C GLU A 55 7.02 -13.34 -4.44
N ASP A 56 8.35 -13.25 -4.53
CA ASP A 56 9.14 -12.20 -3.88
C ASP A 56 8.76 -10.80 -4.40
N LEU A 57 8.57 -10.64 -5.71
CA LEU A 57 8.12 -9.38 -6.32
C LEU A 57 6.71 -9.01 -5.86
N MET A 58 5.80 -9.97 -5.79
CA MET A 58 4.45 -9.75 -5.24
C MET A 58 4.52 -9.29 -3.79
N GLU A 59 5.34 -9.93 -2.96
CA GLU A 59 5.54 -9.53 -1.57
C GLU A 59 6.15 -8.11 -1.45
N GLU A 60 7.13 -7.80 -2.29
CA GLU A 60 7.78 -6.49 -2.32
C GLU A 60 6.78 -5.37 -2.64
N ILE A 61 5.94 -5.57 -3.67
CA ILE A 61 4.95 -4.58 -4.12
C ILE A 61 3.82 -4.42 -3.11
N TRP A 62 3.46 -5.52 -2.45
CA TRP A 62 2.41 -5.53 -1.45
C TRP A 62 2.82 -4.77 -0.18
N LEU A 63 4.10 -4.82 0.16
CA LEU A 63 4.69 -4.01 1.22
C LEU A 63 4.89 -2.56 0.77
N ASN A 64 5.51 -2.38 -0.39
CA ASN A 64 5.94 -1.11 -0.91
C ASN A 64 5.40 -0.90 -2.33
N PRO A 65 4.49 0.06 -2.57
CA PRO A 65 4.03 0.33 -3.93
C PRO A 65 5.18 0.80 -4.85
N PHE A 66 6.32 1.24 -4.31
CA PHE A 66 7.53 1.56 -5.07
C PHE A 66 8.54 0.40 -5.12
N GLY A 67 8.10 -0.84 -4.91
CA GLY A 67 8.94 -2.03 -4.82
C GLY A 67 9.93 -2.19 -5.98
N PHE A 68 9.47 -2.02 -7.22
CA PHE A 68 10.32 -2.10 -8.41
C PHE A 68 11.41 -1.02 -8.46
N GLN A 69 11.09 0.21 -8.05
CA GLN A 69 12.07 1.29 -7.94
C GLN A 69 13.10 0.98 -6.85
N THR A 70 12.66 0.46 -5.71
CA THR A 70 13.56 0.11 -4.60
C THR A 70 14.47 -1.09 -4.90
N LEU A 71 14.01 -1.98 -5.77
CA LEU A 71 14.81 -3.09 -6.28
C LEU A 71 15.73 -2.67 -7.43
N GLY A 72 15.56 -1.47 -7.99
CA GLY A 72 16.37 -0.97 -9.11
C GLY A 72 16.09 -1.67 -10.44
N ILE A 73 14.90 -2.27 -10.60
CA ILE A 73 14.49 -3.03 -11.79
C ILE A 73 13.46 -2.29 -12.66
N GLU A 74 12.96 -1.14 -12.17
CA GLU A 74 12.08 -0.27 -12.96
C GLU A 74 12.86 0.43 -14.08
N ASN A 75 12.45 0.22 -15.33
CA ASN A 75 13.09 0.78 -16.54
C ASN A 75 14.62 0.58 -16.56
N SER A 76 15.11 -0.53 -16.00
CA SER A 76 16.54 -0.83 -15.91
C SER A 76 17.05 -1.45 -17.21
N VAL A 77 18.34 -1.28 -17.48
CA VAL A 77 19.00 -2.03 -18.56
C VAL A 77 19.07 -3.50 -18.13
N PRO A 78 18.57 -4.45 -18.93
CA PRO A 78 18.63 -5.87 -18.60
C PRO A 78 20.08 -6.30 -18.36
N SER A 79 20.39 -6.74 -17.14
CA SER A 79 21.71 -7.24 -16.78
C SER A 79 21.59 -8.66 -16.20
N PRO A 80 22.21 -9.68 -16.82
CA PRO A 80 22.22 -11.02 -16.27
C PRO A 80 23.05 -11.07 -14.99
N THR A 81 22.45 -11.59 -13.93
CA THR A 81 23.07 -11.73 -12.61
C THR A 81 23.06 -13.19 -12.17
N PRO A 82 24.20 -13.77 -11.78
CA PRO A 82 24.24 -15.09 -11.17
C PRO A 82 23.32 -15.17 -9.95
N ILE A 83 22.60 -16.29 -9.79
CA ILE A 83 21.72 -16.47 -8.63
C ILE A 83 22.45 -16.98 -7.38
N VAL A 84 23.67 -17.46 -7.55
CA VAL A 84 24.53 -17.95 -6.47
C VAL A 84 25.39 -16.85 -5.87
N ASP A 85 26.03 -17.15 -4.74
CA ASP A 85 27.03 -16.29 -4.09
C ASP A 85 26.54 -14.88 -3.73
N GLY A 86 25.23 -14.70 -3.67
CA GLY A 86 24.57 -13.51 -3.18
C GLY A 86 24.59 -12.35 -4.17
N GLN A 87 24.78 -12.64 -5.46
CA GLN A 87 24.80 -11.64 -6.52
C GLN A 87 23.39 -11.19 -6.92
N SER A 88 22.38 -12.04 -6.71
CA SER A 88 20.97 -11.70 -6.93
C SER A 88 20.23 -11.41 -5.62
N VAL A 89 19.53 -10.28 -5.56
CA VAL A 89 18.74 -9.85 -4.38
C VAL A 89 17.69 -10.90 -3.97
N PHE A 90 17.13 -11.63 -4.93
CA PHE A 90 16.10 -12.66 -4.71
C PHE A 90 16.65 -13.95 -4.06
N PHE A 91 17.96 -14.18 -4.12
CA PHE A 91 18.61 -15.42 -3.65
C PHE A 91 19.63 -15.17 -2.53
N THR A 92 19.57 -13.99 -1.88
CA THR A 92 20.50 -13.59 -0.81
C THR A 92 20.06 -13.95 0.60
N ASN A 93 18.83 -14.45 0.79
CA ASN A 93 18.28 -14.81 2.10
C ASN A 93 17.49 -16.12 1.99
N LEU A 94 18.15 -17.26 2.18
CA LEU A 94 17.46 -18.54 2.38
C LEU A 94 16.85 -18.52 3.78
N GLU A 95 15.58 -18.89 3.92
CA GLU A 95 14.93 -19.02 5.22
C GLU A 95 15.56 -20.18 6.00
N SER A 96 16.63 -19.90 6.74
CA SER A 96 17.19 -20.83 7.72
C SER A 96 16.18 -21.02 8.85
N GLY A 97 15.67 -22.25 9.01
CA GLY A 97 14.71 -22.64 10.05
C GLY A 97 15.19 -22.49 11.50
N ASN A 98 16.41 -21.98 11.73
CA ASN A 98 16.95 -21.69 13.05
C ASN A 98 16.87 -20.19 13.36
N ALA A 99 15.65 -19.66 13.45
CA ALA A 99 15.37 -18.32 13.97
C ALA A 99 15.56 -18.18 15.51
N ALA A 100 16.31 -19.10 16.11
CA ALA A 100 16.75 -19.01 17.50
C ALA A 100 18.28 -19.04 17.49
N THR A 101 18.88 -18.01 18.08
CA THR A 101 20.33 -17.86 18.30
C THR A 101 21.16 -17.39 17.08
N THR A 102 21.14 -16.09 16.81
CA THR A 102 22.35 -15.25 16.87
C THR A 102 21.99 -13.81 16.50
N ASN A 103 21.89 -12.94 17.51
CA ASN A 103 21.81 -11.48 17.37
C ASN A 103 23.18 -10.88 17.02
N ALA A 104 23.95 -11.50 16.11
CA ALA A 104 25.21 -10.94 15.64
C ALA A 104 24.95 -10.15 14.35
N PRO A 105 25.07 -8.80 14.36
CA PRO A 105 25.01 -8.04 13.12
C PRO A 105 26.22 -8.41 12.26
N GLY A 106 25.99 -9.12 11.16
CA GLY A 106 26.98 -9.28 10.09
C GLY A 106 27.50 -10.69 9.80
N THR A 107 26.98 -11.77 10.39
CA THR A 107 27.55 -13.11 10.16
C THR A 107 26.58 -14.06 9.45
N ARG A 108 26.95 -14.38 8.20
CA ARG A 108 26.31 -15.24 7.18
C ARG A 108 25.00 -14.69 6.60
N LYS A 109 25.12 -14.08 5.41
CA LYS A 109 24.01 -14.10 4.44
C LYS A 109 23.75 -15.58 4.13
N ASP A 110 22.56 -16.07 4.44
CA ASP A 110 22.11 -17.40 4.02
C ASP A 110 21.96 -17.37 2.49
N VAL A 111 23.07 -17.65 1.82
CA VAL A 111 23.22 -17.56 0.36
C VAL A 111 23.39 -18.96 -0.19
N ILE A 112 22.92 -19.17 -1.43
CA ILE A 112 23.25 -20.37 -2.19
C ILE A 112 24.74 -20.31 -2.56
N GLY A 113 25.58 -20.80 -1.63
CA GLY A 113 27.03 -20.92 -1.81
C GLY A 113 27.46 -22.39 -1.89
N PRO A 114 28.75 -22.66 -2.14
CA PRO A 114 29.28 -24.03 -2.33
C PRO A 114 29.02 -25.00 -1.16
N GLY A 115 28.69 -24.48 0.02
CA GLY A 115 28.32 -25.26 1.21
C GLY A 115 26.87 -25.79 1.21
N VAL A 116 26.00 -25.30 0.32
CA VAL A 116 24.58 -25.70 0.22
C VAL A 116 24.39 -26.70 -0.93
N LYS A 117 25.03 -27.87 -0.82
CA LYS A 117 24.86 -28.97 -1.79
C LYS A 117 23.64 -29.82 -1.41
N PRO A 118 22.85 -30.32 -2.38
CA PRO A 118 23.09 -30.33 -3.82
C PRO A 118 22.62 -29.06 -4.57
N LEU A 119 21.89 -28.16 -3.91
CA LEU A 119 21.24 -27.00 -4.55
C LEU A 119 22.21 -26.12 -5.34
N TYR A 120 23.40 -25.82 -4.81
CA TYR A 120 24.40 -25.00 -5.49
C TYR A 120 24.71 -25.50 -6.91
N HIS A 121 25.01 -26.80 -7.06
CA HIS A 121 25.34 -27.39 -8.37
C HIS A 121 24.16 -27.41 -9.34
N GLN A 122 22.94 -27.36 -8.84
CA GLN A 122 21.76 -27.33 -9.69
C GLN A 122 21.53 -25.95 -10.32
N VAL A 123 22.08 -24.88 -9.74
CA VAL A 123 21.74 -23.50 -10.12
C VAL A 123 22.93 -22.56 -10.36
N GLU A 124 24.16 -23.03 -10.19
CA GLU A 124 25.39 -22.21 -10.34
C GLU A 124 25.58 -21.59 -11.73
N ASP A 125 25.02 -22.21 -12.76
CA ASP A 125 25.03 -21.76 -14.17
C ASP A 125 23.85 -20.84 -14.53
N LEU A 126 22.86 -20.68 -13.64
CA LEU A 126 21.68 -19.87 -13.89
C LEU A 126 21.97 -18.37 -13.68
N HIS A 127 21.66 -17.59 -14.71
CA HIS A 127 21.75 -16.13 -14.71
C HIS A 127 20.34 -15.54 -14.81
N LEU A 128 19.96 -14.76 -13.81
CA LEU A 128 18.69 -14.07 -13.72
C LEU A 128 18.78 -12.67 -14.32
N THR A 129 17.80 -12.31 -15.14
CA THR A 129 17.51 -10.94 -15.57
C THR A 129 16.08 -10.61 -15.15
N VAL A 130 15.88 -9.50 -14.44
CA VAL A 130 14.55 -9.01 -14.07
C VAL A 130 14.43 -7.55 -14.49
N THR A 131 13.38 -7.24 -15.22
CA THR A 131 13.01 -5.87 -15.57
C THR A 131 11.53 -5.65 -15.31
N ALA A 132 11.15 -4.40 -15.05
CA ALA A 132 9.76 -4.01 -14.89
C ALA A 132 9.50 -2.66 -15.55
N GLU A 133 8.44 -2.60 -16.36
CA GLU A 133 8.01 -1.40 -17.05
C GLU A 133 6.56 -1.07 -16.71
N ARG A 134 6.27 0.21 -16.46
CA ARG A 134 4.89 0.63 -16.17
C ARG A 134 4.11 0.73 -17.48
N LEU A 135 2.92 0.13 -17.53
CA LEU A 135 2.11 0.07 -18.75
C LEU A 135 1.62 1.44 -19.24
N ALA A 136 1.47 2.41 -18.33
CA ALA A 136 1.18 3.79 -18.67
C ALA A 136 1.82 4.76 -17.67
N PRO A 137 2.19 5.99 -18.10
CA PRO A 137 2.64 7.04 -17.19
C PRO A 137 1.64 7.30 -16.05
N VAL A 138 2.14 7.59 -14.84
CA VAL A 138 1.30 7.90 -13.66
C VAL A 138 0.43 9.14 -13.89
N ALA A 139 0.86 10.05 -14.78
CA ALA A 139 0.15 11.28 -15.10
C ALA A 139 -1.17 11.08 -15.86
N ASP A 140 -1.36 9.93 -16.52
CA ASP A 140 -2.45 9.74 -17.48
C ASP A 140 -3.80 9.40 -16.81
N ASP A 141 -3.85 9.18 -15.49
CA ASP A 141 -5.07 8.81 -14.72
C ASP A 141 -5.86 7.61 -15.33
N ARG A 142 -5.13 6.70 -15.98
CA ARG A 142 -5.66 5.47 -16.58
C ARG A 142 -5.49 4.27 -15.63
N PRO A 143 -6.37 3.25 -15.65
CA PRO A 143 -6.19 2.04 -14.84
C PRO A 143 -4.82 1.37 -15.04
N GLU A 144 -4.32 1.36 -16.28
CA GLU A 144 -3.02 0.82 -16.69
C GLU A 144 -1.85 1.54 -16.01
N SER A 145 -2.02 2.80 -15.59
CA SER A 145 -1.02 3.54 -14.83
C SER A 145 -0.79 2.94 -13.44
N ASN A 146 -1.57 1.95 -13.00
CA ASN A 146 -1.36 1.19 -11.75
C ASN A 146 -0.77 -0.21 -11.99
N LEU A 147 -0.41 -0.54 -13.23
CA LEU A 147 0.11 -1.86 -13.61
C LEU A 147 1.56 -1.77 -14.07
N TYR A 148 2.35 -2.75 -13.66
CA TYR A 148 3.66 -3.04 -14.23
C TYR A 148 3.62 -4.34 -15.00
N HIS A 149 4.31 -4.35 -16.13
CA HIS A 149 4.72 -5.55 -16.83
C HIS A 149 6.13 -5.91 -16.36
N GLY A 150 6.30 -7.07 -15.76
CA GLY A 150 7.60 -7.59 -15.34
C GLY A 150 8.02 -8.73 -16.25
N ASP A 151 9.27 -8.66 -16.72
CA ASP A 151 9.95 -9.72 -17.48
C ASP A 151 11.01 -10.36 -16.57
N ILE A 152 10.87 -11.66 -16.35
CA ILE A 152 11.76 -12.50 -15.53
C ILE A 152 12.35 -13.55 -16.45
N ALA A 153 13.63 -13.39 -16.80
CA ALA A 153 14.33 -14.29 -17.70
C ALA A 153 15.50 -14.97 -17.00
N PHE A 154 15.64 -16.27 -17.21
CA PHE A 154 16.80 -17.06 -16.84
C PHE A 154 17.53 -17.52 -18.08
N ALA A 155 18.86 -17.41 -18.07
CA ALA A 155 19.75 -17.96 -19.08
C ALA A 155 20.77 -18.89 -18.43
N TRP A 156 21.16 -19.95 -19.13
CA TRP A 156 22.19 -20.87 -18.66
C TRP A 156 22.98 -21.49 -19.80
N ASP A 157 24.23 -21.85 -19.51
CA ASP A 157 25.11 -22.54 -20.45
C ASP A 157 25.10 -24.04 -20.13
N GLY A 158 24.52 -24.83 -21.03
CA GLY A 158 24.45 -26.29 -20.90
C GLY A 158 25.40 -27.04 -21.84
N PRO A 159 25.61 -28.36 -21.63
CA PRO A 159 26.48 -29.18 -22.48
C PRO A 159 26.05 -29.22 -23.96
N ARG A 160 24.79 -28.90 -24.26
CA ARG A 160 24.19 -28.92 -25.60
C ARG A 160 24.01 -27.52 -26.22
N GLY A 161 24.44 -26.46 -25.53
CA GLY A 161 24.28 -25.06 -25.95
C GLY A 161 23.68 -24.18 -24.86
N LYS A 162 23.28 -22.97 -25.25
CA LYS A 162 22.62 -22.01 -24.34
C LYS A 162 21.14 -22.31 -24.21
N GLY A 163 20.63 -22.28 -22.98
CA GLY A 163 19.20 -22.34 -22.68
C GLY A 163 18.69 -20.98 -22.20
N LYS A 164 17.41 -20.71 -22.47
CA LYS A 164 16.69 -19.55 -21.94
C LYS A 164 15.28 -20.00 -21.52
N GLY A 165 14.79 -19.45 -20.42
CA GLY A 165 13.39 -19.50 -20.04
C GLY A 165 12.94 -18.13 -19.54
N ASP A 166 11.73 -17.72 -19.90
CA ASP A 166 11.17 -16.43 -19.53
C ASP A 166 9.75 -16.59 -19.00
N VAL A 167 9.41 -15.70 -18.07
CA VAL A 167 8.08 -15.57 -17.47
C VAL A 167 7.73 -14.09 -17.43
N GLU A 168 6.64 -13.75 -18.09
CA GLU A 168 6.03 -12.43 -18.00
C GLU A 168 4.93 -12.44 -16.94
N ALA A 169 4.86 -11.37 -16.15
CA ALA A 169 3.83 -11.20 -15.14
C ALA A 169 3.35 -9.74 -15.05
N LEU A 170 2.04 -9.59 -14.78
CA LEU A 170 1.44 -8.29 -14.52
C LEU A 170 1.28 -8.07 -13.02
N PHE A 171 1.79 -6.94 -12.54
CA PHE A 171 1.77 -6.60 -11.12
C PHE A 171 0.98 -5.32 -10.87
N PHE A 172 0.11 -5.34 -9.85
CA PHE A 172 -0.66 -4.19 -9.44
C PHE A 172 0.08 -3.36 -8.39
N SER A 173 0.50 -2.15 -8.77
CA SER A 173 1.13 -1.14 -7.90
C SER A 173 0.39 0.19 -8.02
N PRO A 174 -0.55 0.48 -7.09
CA PRO A 174 -1.39 1.66 -7.18
C PRO A 174 -0.64 2.92 -6.75
N LEU A 175 -0.26 3.76 -7.73
CA LEU A 175 0.32 5.10 -7.49
C LEU A 175 -0.58 6.24 -7.94
N THR A 176 -1.63 5.97 -8.71
CA THR A 176 -2.58 7.01 -9.11
C THR A 176 -3.44 7.48 -7.93
N PRO A 177 -3.84 8.77 -7.91
CA PRO A 177 -4.78 9.26 -6.91
C PRO A 177 -6.09 8.47 -6.96
N LYS A 178 -6.61 8.09 -5.79
CA LYS A 178 -7.91 7.42 -5.70
C LYS A 178 -9.00 8.42 -6.07
N LYS A 179 -9.87 8.03 -6.98
CA LYS A 179 -11.11 8.76 -7.28
C LYS A 179 -12.04 8.63 -6.07
N PHE A 180 -12.17 9.70 -5.31
CA PHE A 180 -13.04 9.75 -4.15
C PHE A 180 -14.41 10.32 -4.56
N THR A 181 -15.45 9.49 -4.45
CA THR A 181 -16.83 9.99 -4.45
C THR A 181 -17.22 10.17 -2.99
N PRO A 182 -17.49 11.41 -2.52
CA PRO A 182 -18.03 11.60 -1.17
C PRO A 182 -19.29 10.76 -1.04
N GLY A 183 -19.29 9.81 -0.10
CA GLY A 183 -20.52 9.10 0.22
C GLY A 183 -21.58 10.11 0.66
N THR A 184 -22.82 9.92 0.22
CA THR A 184 -23.97 10.66 0.77
C THR A 184 -23.99 10.44 2.27
N TYR A 185 -23.73 11.50 3.02
CA TYR A 185 -23.77 11.46 4.46
C TYR A 185 -25.21 11.37 4.91
N VAL A 186 -25.50 10.28 5.62
CA VAL A 186 -26.67 10.02 6.48
C VAL A 186 -27.89 10.82 6.05
N ASP A 187 -28.84 10.14 5.38
CA ASP A 187 -30.15 10.66 5.01
C ASP A 187 -30.63 11.60 6.13
N PRO A 188 -30.79 12.92 5.86
CA PRO A 188 -31.09 13.90 6.89
C PRO A 188 -32.32 13.39 7.64
N SER A 189 -32.11 12.88 8.85
CA SER A 189 -33.21 12.37 9.66
C SER A 189 -34.09 13.58 9.92
N SER A 190 -35.28 13.62 9.29
CA SER A 190 -36.36 14.61 9.40
C SER A 190 -35.90 16.05 9.66
N THR A 191 -36.14 16.95 8.71
CA THR A 191 -35.92 18.41 8.84
C THR A 191 -36.12 18.89 10.27
N ASP A 192 -35.03 19.10 11.00
CA ASP A 192 -35.06 19.45 12.42
C ASP A 192 -35.77 20.81 12.54
N ALA A 193 -36.62 20.99 13.55
CA ALA A 193 -37.24 22.29 13.82
C ALA A 193 -36.17 23.41 13.93
N SER A 194 -34.97 23.06 14.40
CA SER A 194 -33.80 23.93 14.48
C SER A 194 -33.22 24.29 13.10
N TYR A 195 -33.25 23.37 12.12
CA TYR A 195 -32.87 23.68 10.72
C TYR A 195 -33.85 24.69 10.09
N THR A 196 -35.15 24.47 10.30
CA THR A 196 -36.19 25.37 9.82
C THR A 196 -36.10 26.74 10.49
N ALA A 197 -35.75 26.79 11.78
CA ALA A 197 -35.49 28.02 12.51
C ALA A 197 -34.26 28.78 11.97
N ILE A 198 -33.17 28.09 11.62
CA ILE A 198 -31.99 28.72 10.99
C ILE A 198 -32.38 29.38 9.66
N LEU A 199 -33.11 28.67 8.79
CA LEU A 199 -33.54 29.21 7.51
C LEU A 199 -34.56 30.36 7.63
N GLY A 200 -35.37 30.34 8.68
CA GLY A 200 -36.38 31.36 8.97
C GLY A 200 -35.88 32.59 9.73
N SER A 201 -34.57 32.69 10.02
CA SER A 201 -34.01 33.80 10.79
C SER A 201 -34.18 35.14 10.05
N PRO A 202 -34.94 36.11 10.61
CA PRO A 202 -35.20 37.39 9.95
C PRO A 202 -33.94 38.26 9.86
N GLY A 203 -33.74 38.91 8.71
CA GLY A 203 -32.62 39.85 8.50
C GLY A 203 -31.26 39.21 8.18
N GLY A 204 -31.14 37.88 8.22
CA GLY A 204 -29.92 37.18 7.83
C GLY A 204 -29.77 36.98 6.31
N ARG A 205 -28.53 36.84 5.84
CA ARG A 205 -28.25 36.56 4.42
C ARG A 205 -28.72 35.13 4.06
N PRO A 206 -29.67 34.93 3.12
CA PRO A 206 -30.29 33.62 2.88
C PRO A 206 -29.31 32.49 2.54
N GLN A 207 -28.31 32.77 1.69
CA GLN A 207 -27.30 31.77 1.32
C GLN A 207 -26.39 31.38 2.49
N LEU A 208 -26.10 32.32 3.39
CA LEU A 208 -25.25 32.11 4.55
C LEU A 208 -25.99 31.25 5.59
N LEU A 209 -27.27 31.55 5.82
CA LEU A 209 -28.15 30.76 6.67
C LEU A 209 -28.36 29.34 6.12
N ARG A 210 -28.47 29.18 4.80
CA ARG A 210 -28.53 27.85 4.16
C ARG A 210 -27.27 27.04 4.43
N ASN A 211 -26.09 27.60 4.16
CA ASN A 211 -24.82 26.92 4.42
C ASN A 211 -24.68 26.54 5.91
N LEU A 212 -25.08 27.42 6.83
CA LEU A 212 -25.06 27.14 8.27
C LEU A 212 -26.05 26.04 8.67
N GLY A 213 -27.27 26.09 8.13
CA GLY A 213 -28.29 25.07 8.33
C GLY A 213 -27.82 23.70 7.85
N ASP A 214 -27.25 23.63 6.65
CA ASP A 214 -26.75 22.38 6.07
C ASP A 214 -25.61 21.78 6.91
N VAL A 215 -24.68 22.62 7.39
CA VAL A 215 -23.63 22.21 8.34
C VAL A 215 -24.23 21.68 9.64
N TYR A 216 -25.18 22.40 10.23
CA TYR A 216 -25.84 21.99 11.46
C TYR A 216 -26.53 20.65 11.32
N GLN A 217 -27.39 20.50 10.31
CA GLN A 217 -28.15 19.28 10.07
C GLN A 217 -27.21 18.08 9.82
N ALA A 218 -26.15 18.27 9.03
CA ALA A 218 -25.16 17.25 8.78
C ALA A 218 -24.43 16.83 10.07
N CYS A 219 -23.95 17.79 10.88
CA CYS A 219 -23.27 17.51 12.13
C CYS A 219 -24.17 16.76 13.12
N ARG A 220 -25.42 17.21 13.29
CA ARG A 220 -26.39 16.56 14.19
C ARG A 220 -26.74 15.15 13.72
N SER A 221 -26.96 14.96 12.43
CA SER A 221 -27.25 13.64 11.84
C SER A 221 -26.09 12.67 12.07
N PHE A 222 -24.84 13.15 11.92
CA PHE A 222 -23.66 12.34 12.18
C PHE A 222 -23.50 11.98 13.67
N LEU A 223 -23.56 12.95 14.57
CA LEU A 223 -23.39 12.75 16.02
C LEU A 223 -24.51 11.89 16.63
N ASN A 224 -25.73 11.98 16.09
CA ASN A 224 -26.86 11.16 16.52
C ASN A 224 -26.95 9.81 15.81
N SER A 225 -26.10 9.56 14.81
CA SER A 225 -26.12 8.30 14.07
C SER A 225 -25.89 7.10 14.98
N ASP A 226 -26.59 6.01 14.65
CA ASP A 226 -26.41 4.72 15.30
C ASP A 226 -24.95 4.25 15.24
N PHE A 227 -24.28 4.52 14.12
CA PHE A 227 -22.85 4.24 13.96
C PHE A 227 -22.03 4.93 15.05
N TYR A 228 -22.12 6.26 15.17
CA TYR A 228 -21.33 7.04 16.12
C TYR A 228 -21.55 6.56 17.55
N ARG A 229 -22.82 6.38 17.96
CA ARG A 229 -23.18 5.93 19.30
C ARG A 229 -22.75 4.49 19.60
N ARG A 230 -22.82 3.58 18.61
CA ARG A 230 -22.35 2.20 18.77
C ARG A 230 -20.83 2.14 18.88
N SER A 231 -20.09 2.87 18.05
CA SER A 231 -18.63 2.92 18.09
C SER A 231 -18.10 3.36 19.46
N PHE A 232 -18.63 4.44 20.04
CA PHE A 232 -18.19 4.89 21.37
C PHE A 232 -18.53 3.93 22.50
N ARG A 233 -19.70 3.27 22.46
CA ARG A 233 -20.04 2.21 23.42
C ARG A 233 -19.08 1.03 23.32
N GLU A 234 -18.82 0.57 22.10
CA GLU A 234 -17.89 -0.54 21.86
C GLU A 234 -16.45 -0.21 22.30
N ILE A 235 -15.97 1.01 22.00
CA ILE A 235 -14.68 1.50 22.48
C ILE A 235 -14.60 1.48 24.01
N LYS A 236 -15.66 1.94 24.69
CA LYS A 236 -15.70 1.98 26.16
C LYS A 236 -15.57 0.57 26.75
N GLU A 237 -16.33 -0.39 26.21
CA GLU A 237 -16.27 -1.79 26.64
C GLU A 237 -14.90 -2.42 26.38
N LEU A 238 -14.37 -2.25 25.16
CA LEU A 238 -13.07 -2.82 24.81
C LEU A 238 -11.93 -2.18 25.60
N LYS A 239 -11.99 -0.87 25.92
CA LYS A 239 -11.01 -0.22 26.78
C LYS A 239 -11.00 -0.81 28.19
N ARG A 240 -12.17 -1.15 28.74
CA ARG A 240 -12.26 -1.84 30.03
C ARG A 240 -11.54 -3.20 29.96
N VAL A 241 -11.87 -4.02 28.97
CA VAL A 241 -11.22 -5.33 28.76
C VAL A 241 -9.71 -5.20 28.57
N SER A 242 -9.24 -4.19 27.83
CA SER A 242 -7.81 -3.99 27.58
C SER A 242 -7.01 -3.64 28.85
N ARG A 243 -7.63 -2.97 29.84
CA ARG A 243 -6.95 -2.57 31.09
C ARG A 243 -6.71 -3.76 32.01
N ASP A 244 -7.63 -4.71 32.03
CA ASP A 244 -7.58 -5.86 32.93
C ASP A 244 -6.89 -7.07 32.27
N GLY A 245 -6.51 -6.96 30.99
CA GLY A 245 -5.91 -8.03 30.22
C GLY A 245 -4.44 -8.30 30.57
N GLN A 246 -4.07 -9.57 30.69
CA GLN A 246 -2.68 -9.97 30.93
C GLN A 246 -1.79 -9.68 29.71
N TYR A 247 -0.67 -9.00 29.93
CA TYR A 247 0.35 -8.76 28.91
C TYR A 247 1.54 -9.73 29.06
N PRO A 248 1.98 -10.40 27.98
CA PRO A 248 1.37 -10.53 26.64
C PRO A 248 0.39 -11.73 26.54
N SER A 249 -0.78 -11.54 25.92
CA SER A 249 -1.77 -12.62 25.68
C SER A 249 -2.46 -12.52 24.31
N LYS A 250 -3.03 -13.64 23.82
CA LYS A 250 -3.76 -13.69 22.55
C LYS A 250 -5.08 -12.92 22.63
N GLU A 251 -5.70 -12.94 23.81
CA GLU A 251 -6.96 -12.27 24.12
C GLU A 251 -6.75 -10.75 24.10
N LEU A 252 -5.67 -10.27 24.73
CA LEU A 252 -5.29 -8.86 24.70
C LEU A 252 -4.93 -8.42 23.27
N TYR A 253 -4.23 -9.25 22.50
CA TYR A 253 -3.96 -8.98 21.08
C TYR A 253 -5.26 -8.81 20.28
N ALA A 254 -6.21 -9.74 20.42
CA ALA A 254 -7.50 -9.66 19.73
C ALA A 254 -8.30 -8.42 20.15
N CYS A 255 -8.27 -8.06 21.44
CA CYS A 255 -8.90 -6.85 21.97
C CYS A 255 -8.31 -5.58 21.33
N HIS A 256 -6.98 -5.44 21.30
CA HIS A 256 -6.32 -4.28 20.69
C HIS A 256 -6.51 -4.22 19.17
N LEU A 257 -6.56 -5.36 18.49
CA LEU A 257 -6.89 -5.41 17.05
C LEU A 257 -8.32 -4.90 16.80
N LYS A 258 -9.27 -5.28 17.65
CA LYS A 258 -10.64 -4.81 17.55
C LYS A 258 -10.76 -3.32 17.90
N LEU A 259 -10.08 -2.86 18.96
CA LEU A 259 -9.98 -1.43 19.29
C LEU A 259 -9.43 -0.61 18.13
N ALA A 260 -8.32 -1.06 17.54
CA ALA A 260 -7.71 -0.39 16.39
C ALA A 260 -8.69 -0.28 15.22
N GLY A 261 -9.41 -1.36 14.92
CA GLY A 261 -10.42 -1.40 13.86
C GLY A 261 -11.57 -0.42 14.09
N VAL A 262 -12.14 -0.37 15.29
CA VAL A 262 -13.25 0.55 15.60
C VAL A 262 -12.79 2.01 15.54
N TRP A 263 -11.61 2.33 16.07
CA TRP A 263 -11.03 3.67 15.96
C TRP A 263 -10.72 4.05 14.50
N TYR A 264 -10.18 3.12 13.72
CA TYR A 264 -9.89 3.34 12.30
C TYR A 264 -11.17 3.64 11.51
N GLU A 265 -12.24 2.90 11.75
CA GLU A 265 -13.53 3.12 11.09
C GLU A 265 -14.17 4.45 11.50
N LEU A 266 -14.07 4.83 12.77
CA LEU A 266 -14.52 6.15 13.24
C LEU A 266 -13.73 7.27 12.57
N ALA A 267 -12.40 7.15 12.47
CA ALA A 267 -11.57 8.10 11.73
C ALA A 267 -11.98 8.18 10.25
N ARG A 268 -12.17 7.04 9.59
CA ARG A 268 -12.56 6.98 8.17
C ARG A 268 -13.89 7.68 7.91
N ARG A 269 -14.91 7.41 8.74
CA ARG A 269 -16.24 8.03 8.62
C ARG A 269 -16.20 9.52 8.94
N SER A 270 -15.47 9.94 9.97
CA SER A 270 -15.30 11.36 10.28
C SER A 270 -14.55 12.11 9.17
N LEU A 271 -13.51 11.52 8.56
CA LEU A 271 -12.80 12.14 7.44
C LEU A 271 -13.71 12.34 6.23
N ASN A 272 -14.40 11.27 5.83
CA ASN A 272 -15.31 11.34 4.71
C ASN A 272 -16.44 12.36 4.99
N PHE A 273 -16.91 12.49 6.24
CA PHE A 273 -17.92 13.49 6.64
C PHE A 273 -17.38 14.89 6.43
N LEU A 274 -16.19 15.15 6.95
CA LEU A 274 -15.55 16.46 6.83
C LEU A 274 -15.31 16.82 5.36
N ILE A 275 -14.91 15.87 4.50
CA ILE A 275 -14.77 16.13 3.05
C ILE A 275 -16.09 16.66 2.46
N SER A 276 -17.24 16.16 2.91
CA SER A 276 -18.56 16.61 2.42
C SER A 276 -19.02 17.96 2.99
N VAL A 277 -18.72 18.25 4.27
CA VAL A 277 -19.26 19.44 4.97
C VAL A 277 -18.33 20.66 4.92
N VAL A 278 -17.02 20.45 4.80
CA VAL A 278 -16.00 21.51 4.75
C VAL A 278 -16.25 22.56 3.66
N PRO A 279 -16.74 22.24 2.45
CA PRO A 279 -17.07 23.26 1.45
C PRO A 279 -18.16 24.25 1.94
N ALA A 280 -19.26 23.74 2.49
CA ALA A 280 -20.33 24.58 3.04
C ALA A 280 -19.84 25.42 4.22
N MET A 281 -19.04 24.82 5.11
CA MET A 281 -18.46 25.51 6.26
C MET A 281 -17.45 26.60 5.84
N ASN A 282 -16.66 26.38 4.79
CA ASN A 282 -15.77 27.41 4.24
C ASN A 282 -16.54 28.57 3.61
N ALA A 283 -17.59 28.26 2.85
CA ALA A 283 -18.45 29.29 2.27
C ALA A 283 -19.13 30.12 3.36
N PHE A 284 -19.54 29.47 4.45
CA PHE A 284 -20.05 30.15 5.64
C PHE A 284 -19.00 31.04 6.31
N ALA A 285 -17.84 30.49 6.68
CA ALA A 285 -16.79 31.23 7.38
C ALA A 285 -16.28 32.44 6.57
N SER A 286 -16.23 32.32 5.24
CA SER A 286 -15.78 33.40 4.35
C SER A 286 -16.82 34.49 4.13
N GLY A 287 -18.12 34.15 4.23
CA GLY A 287 -19.23 35.08 4.05
C GLY A 287 -19.73 35.73 5.34
N TYR A 288 -19.26 35.26 6.49
CA TYR A 288 -19.68 35.73 7.81
C TYR A 288 -19.09 37.10 8.15
N THR A 289 -19.98 38.01 8.54
CA THR A 289 -19.63 39.24 9.25
C THR A 289 -20.53 39.37 10.48
N PRO A 290 -20.08 40.01 11.59
CA PRO A 290 -20.99 40.32 12.71
C PRO A 290 -22.26 41.01 12.21
N GLY A 291 -23.44 40.56 12.66
CA GLY A 291 -24.74 41.05 12.17
C GLY A 291 -25.30 40.36 10.92
N SER A 292 -24.54 39.49 10.24
CA SER A 292 -24.95 38.90 8.94
C SER A 292 -25.96 37.75 9.01
N LEU A 293 -26.22 37.21 10.21
CA LEU A 293 -27.08 36.03 10.44
C LEU A 293 -28.46 36.40 11.03
N GLY A 294 -28.68 37.68 11.33
CA GLY A 294 -29.86 38.17 12.03
C GLY A 294 -29.76 37.99 13.55
N PRO A 295 -30.70 38.58 14.31
CA PRO A 295 -30.64 38.72 15.77
C PRO A 295 -30.69 37.38 16.52
N MET A 296 -31.17 36.30 15.89
CA MET A 296 -31.16 34.94 16.47
C MET A 296 -29.75 34.35 16.59
N PHE A 297 -28.82 34.82 15.74
CA PHE A 297 -27.47 34.26 15.59
C PHE A 297 -26.36 35.29 15.79
N ASP A 298 -26.67 36.49 16.32
CA ASP A 298 -25.69 37.52 16.60
C ASP A 298 -24.67 37.08 17.67
N SER A 299 -23.52 37.75 17.68
CA SER A 299 -22.38 37.46 18.55
C SER A 299 -22.80 37.46 20.03
N GLY A 300 -22.86 36.27 20.63
CA GLY A 300 -23.38 36.04 21.99
C GLY A 300 -24.54 35.04 22.05
N SER A 301 -25.14 34.69 20.92
CA SER A 301 -26.12 33.60 20.84
C SER A 301 -25.45 32.24 21.06
N GLY A 302 -25.97 31.45 22.00
CA GLY A 302 -25.48 30.08 22.25
C GLY A 302 -25.70 29.12 21.06
N GLN A 303 -26.52 29.51 20.08
CA GLN A 303 -26.87 28.67 18.93
C GLN A 303 -25.73 28.59 17.89
N LEU A 304 -25.16 29.72 17.45
CA LEU A 304 -24.02 29.70 16.53
C LEU A 304 -22.85 28.94 17.16
N ASP A 305 -22.57 29.24 18.43
CA ASP A 305 -21.52 28.58 19.20
C ASP A 305 -21.73 27.05 19.27
N ALA A 306 -22.96 26.57 19.54
CA ALA A 306 -23.27 25.14 19.52
C ALA A 306 -23.00 24.46 18.17
N ILE A 307 -23.35 25.11 17.05
CA ILE A 307 -23.11 24.57 15.70
C ILE A 307 -21.59 24.46 15.43
N LEU A 308 -20.84 25.50 15.77
CA LEU A 308 -19.39 25.52 15.60
C LEU A 308 -18.69 24.51 16.50
N ARG A 309 -19.20 24.30 17.73
CA ARG A 309 -18.74 23.25 18.65
C ARG A 309 -18.99 21.85 18.10
N ASP A 310 -20.17 21.57 17.55
CA ASP A 310 -20.49 20.26 16.95
C ASP A 310 -19.56 19.93 15.77
N PHE A 311 -19.30 20.90 14.87
CA PHE A 311 -18.34 20.72 13.78
C PHE A 311 -16.94 20.43 14.30
N ARG A 312 -16.48 21.23 15.28
CA ARG A 312 -15.16 21.05 15.92
C ARG A 312 -15.04 19.69 16.60
N LEU A 313 -16.07 19.22 17.27
CA LEU A 313 -16.11 17.91 17.93
C LEU A 313 -15.88 16.77 16.93
N ILE A 314 -16.46 16.84 15.73
CA ILE A 314 -16.26 15.82 14.70
C ILE A 314 -14.82 15.85 14.16
N TYR A 315 -14.24 17.04 13.97
CA TYR A 315 -12.82 17.18 13.63
C TYR A 315 -11.90 16.62 14.72
N GLU A 316 -12.14 16.95 15.99
CA GLU A 316 -11.36 16.42 17.11
C GLU A 316 -11.54 14.90 17.26
N THR A 317 -12.74 14.39 16.96
CA THR A 317 -13.00 12.94 16.89
C THR A 317 -12.18 12.29 15.80
N LEU A 318 -12.07 12.87 14.60
CA LEU A 318 -11.20 12.37 13.54
C LEU A 318 -9.75 12.24 14.03
N VAL A 319 -9.17 13.33 14.53
CA VAL A 319 -7.76 13.37 14.92
C VAL A 319 -7.50 12.40 16.08
N SER A 320 -8.36 12.41 17.09
CA SER A 320 -8.27 11.50 18.24
C SER A 320 -8.38 10.05 17.82
N SER A 321 -9.29 9.72 16.90
CA SER A 321 -9.48 8.36 16.40
C SER A 321 -8.25 7.87 15.63
N ILE A 322 -7.61 8.71 14.82
CA ILE A 322 -6.36 8.38 14.13
C ILE A 322 -5.25 8.07 15.15
N LEU A 323 -5.08 8.94 16.16
CA LEU A 323 -4.07 8.75 17.21
C LEU A 323 -4.30 7.46 18.01
N GLN A 324 -5.55 7.17 18.38
CA GLN A 324 -5.91 5.97 19.13
C GLN A 324 -5.75 4.70 18.27
N ALA A 325 -6.18 4.72 17.00
CA ALA A 325 -5.97 3.61 16.08
C ALA A 325 -4.48 3.32 15.91
N ARG A 326 -3.67 4.36 15.71
CA ARG A 326 -2.21 4.27 15.58
C ARG A 326 -1.58 3.61 16.80
N ALA A 327 -1.91 4.08 18.00
CA ALA A 327 -1.36 3.53 19.24
C ALA A 327 -1.69 2.03 19.41
N ASN A 328 -2.92 1.62 19.07
CA ASN A 328 -3.31 0.22 19.13
C ASN A 328 -2.60 -0.63 18.06
N TYR A 329 -2.45 -0.14 16.82
CA TYR A 329 -1.70 -0.87 15.81
C TYR A 329 -0.21 -1.00 16.15
N GLN A 330 0.41 0.05 16.69
CA GLN A 330 1.80 -0.01 17.18
C GLN A 330 1.97 -1.03 18.31
N PHE A 331 1.00 -1.10 19.23
CA PHE A 331 1.00 -2.11 20.27
C PHE A 331 1.02 -3.54 19.69
N LEU A 332 0.25 -3.80 18.63
CA LEU A 332 0.19 -5.12 17.98
C LEU A 332 1.47 -5.51 17.24
N VAL A 333 2.23 -4.52 16.76
CA VAL A 333 3.51 -4.70 16.06
C VAL A 333 4.69 -4.82 17.04
N SER A 334 4.48 -4.52 18.33
CA SER A 334 5.53 -4.65 19.34
C SER A 334 6.09 -6.08 19.42
N PRO A 335 7.38 -6.28 19.73
CA PRO A 335 8.00 -7.62 19.69
C PRO A 335 7.25 -8.71 20.51
N PRO A 336 6.73 -8.44 21.73
CA PRO A 336 5.99 -9.44 22.50
C PRO A 336 4.62 -9.80 21.92
N MET A 337 4.01 -8.89 21.15
CA MET A 337 2.71 -9.10 20.49
C MET A 337 2.86 -9.67 19.08
N ALA A 338 3.95 -9.32 18.39
CA ALA A 338 4.20 -9.73 17.02
C ALA A 338 4.18 -11.25 16.84
N ARG A 339 4.58 -12.00 17.88
CA ARG A 339 4.61 -13.48 17.90
C ARG A 339 3.23 -14.16 17.77
N PHE A 340 2.12 -13.45 18.04
CA PHE A 340 0.79 -14.07 18.07
C PHE A 340 0.15 -14.24 16.68
N LYS A 341 0.67 -13.57 15.65
CA LYS A 341 0.22 -13.68 14.26
C LYS A 341 1.40 -13.79 13.31
N GLY A 342 1.19 -14.41 12.15
CA GLY A 342 2.23 -14.58 11.14
C GLY A 342 2.70 -13.26 10.51
N ILE A 343 3.81 -13.34 9.80
CA ILE A 343 4.53 -12.19 9.23
C ILE A 343 3.66 -11.34 8.28
N ARG A 344 2.81 -11.97 7.47
CA ARG A 344 1.85 -11.29 6.58
C ARG A 344 0.89 -10.36 7.34
N MET A 345 0.39 -10.80 8.50
CA MET A 345 -0.45 -9.94 9.33
C MET A 345 0.34 -8.78 9.92
N GLN A 346 1.59 -9.00 10.32
CA GLN A 346 2.45 -7.93 10.82
C GLN A 346 2.70 -6.86 9.77
N TYR A 347 2.95 -7.25 8.53
CA TYR A 347 3.09 -6.33 7.40
C TYR A 347 1.83 -5.50 7.14
N HIS A 348 0.65 -6.12 7.18
CA HIS A 348 -0.59 -5.37 7.11
C HIS A 348 -0.72 -4.33 8.22
N LEU A 349 -0.40 -4.68 9.46
CA LEU A 349 -0.49 -3.77 10.61
C LEU A 349 0.55 -2.65 10.52
N ILE A 350 1.75 -2.96 10.02
CA ILE A 350 2.81 -1.97 9.75
C ILE A 350 2.32 -0.97 8.70
N ASN A 351 1.82 -1.43 7.55
CA ASN A 351 1.31 -0.56 6.50
C ASN A 351 0.16 0.32 6.98
N ARG A 352 -0.79 -0.25 7.75
CA ARG A 352 -1.87 0.52 8.39
C ARG A 352 -1.33 1.59 9.33
N THR A 353 -0.31 1.26 10.12
CA THR A 353 0.31 2.21 11.05
C THR A 353 1.03 3.33 10.29
N MET A 354 1.76 3.01 9.22
CA MET A 354 2.42 3.98 8.35
C MET A 354 1.41 4.96 7.73
N ASP A 355 0.28 4.46 7.23
CA ASP A 355 -0.77 5.31 6.65
C ASP A 355 -1.37 6.27 7.68
N LEU A 356 -1.58 5.81 8.92
CA LEU A 356 -2.07 6.68 10.00
C LEU A 356 -1.05 7.77 10.36
N TYR A 357 0.24 7.44 10.41
CA TYR A 357 1.29 8.45 10.55
C TYR A 357 1.28 9.45 9.41
N ARG A 358 1.14 8.98 8.17
CA ARG A 358 1.08 9.85 6.98
C ARG A 358 -0.05 10.86 7.08
N VAL A 359 -1.25 10.44 7.43
CA VAL A 359 -2.38 11.36 7.63
C VAL A 359 -2.10 12.36 8.77
N LEU A 360 -1.48 11.93 9.87
CA LEU A 360 -1.09 12.84 10.96
C LEU A 360 -0.03 13.87 10.54
N MET A 361 0.85 13.56 9.59
CA MET A 361 1.85 14.51 9.08
C MET A 361 1.22 15.77 8.47
N VAL A 362 0.04 15.62 7.84
CA VAL A 362 -0.67 16.72 7.16
C VAL A 362 -1.81 17.30 7.99
N THR A 363 -2.01 16.79 9.21
CA THR A 363 -3.09 17.25 10.09
C THR A 363 -2.67 18.56 10.79
N PRO A 364 -3.42 19.68 10.66
CA PRO A 364 -2.95 21.01 11.10
C PRO A 364 -2.76 21.13 12.61
N THR A 365 -3.48 20.34 13.39
CA THR A 365 -3.40 20.32 14.86
C THR A 365 -2.31 19.41 15.40
N HIS A 366 -1.57 18.69 14.55
CA HIS A 366 -0.51 17.76 14.95
C HIS A 366 0.88 18.20 14.47
N ARG A 367 1.55 19.03 15.29
CA ARG A 367 2.77 19.75 14.89
C ARG A 367 4.00 18.86 14.65
N TYR A 368 4.07 17.69 15.28
CA TYR A 368 5.24 16.81 15.24
C TYR A 368 5.08 15.61 14.28
N GLY A 369 4.08 15.63 13.40
CA GLY A 369 3.73 14.48 12.58
C GLY A 369 4.89 13.92 11.76
N LEU A 370 5.66 14.77 11.07
CA LEU A 370 6.79 14.32 10.25
C LEU A 370 7.93 13.73 11.09
N SER A 371 8.30 14.38 12.19
CA SER A 371 9.35 13.88 13.10
C SER A 371 8.94 12.56 13.77
N GLU A 372 7.67 12.44 14.18
CA GLU A 372 7.15 11.19 14.74
C GLU A 372 7.14 10.06 13.71
N TYR A 373 6.78 10.36 12.45
CA TYR A 373 6.81 9.37 11.38
C TYR A 373 8.23 8.86 11.10
N ARG A 374 9.20 9.77 11.02
CA ARG A 374 10.63 9.41 10.85
C ARG A 374 11.12 8.55 12.00
N TYR A 375 10.82 8.94 13.25
CA TYR A 375 11.17 8.15 14.42
C TYR A 375 10.56 6.74 14.36
N PHE A 376 9.30 6.62 13.93
CA PHE A 376 8.65 5.33 13.73
C PHE A 376 9.35 4.49 12.64
N LEU A 377 9.75 5.10 11.52
CA LEU A 377 10.51 4.40 10.47
C LEU A 377 11.86 3.90 10.99
N GLU A 378 12.58 4.67 11.80
CA GLU A 378 13.84 4.22 12.43
C GLU A 378 13.62 3.01 13.36
N GLN A 379 12.51 2.97 14.10
CA GLN A 379 12.14 1.80 14.91
C GLN A 379 11.80 0.59 14.04
N LEU A 380 11.13 0.80 12.89
CA LEU A 380 10.83 -0.26 11.94
C LEU A 380 12.09 -0.83 11.26
N ASP A 381 13.11 -0.02 10.96
CA ASP A 381 14.37 -0.52 10.40
C ASP A 381 15.07 -1.47 11.39
N ARG A 382 15.11 -1.08 12.66
CA ARG A 382 15.61 -1.94 13.75
C ARG A 382 14.79 -3.23 13.87
N PHE A 383 13.47 -3.13 13.78
CA PHE A 383 12.57 -4.28 13.83
C PHE A 383 12.76 -5.23 12.62
N GLY A 384 13.01 -4.69 11.43
CA GLY A 384 13.20 -5.46 10.19
C GLY A 384 14.57 -6.12 10.07
N THR A 385 15.56 -5.69 10.85
CA THR A 385 16.93 -6.23 10.85
C THR A 385 16.93 -7.73 11.18
N GLY A 386 17.45 -8.53 10.24
CA GLY A 386 17.50 -9.99 10.37
C GLY A 386 16.14 -10.70 10.23
N ARG A 387 15.06 -9.97 9.89
CA ARG A 387 13.71 -10.54 9.76
C ARG A 387 13.13 -10.42 8.36
N SER A 388 13.26 -9.26 7.74
CA SER A 388 12.64 -9.00 6.43
C SER A 388 13.45 -7.99 5.61
N PRO A 389 14.15 -8.45 4.56
CA PRO A 389 14.84 -7.57 3.62
C PRO A 389 13.88 -6.59 2.91
N ALA A 390 12.69 -7.06 2.51
CA ALA A 390 11.66 -6.25 1.86
C ALA A 390 11.21 -5.08 2.75
N LEU A 391 10.94 -5.36 4.03
CA LEU A 391 10.59 -4.33 5.00
C LEU A 391 11.70 -3.30 5.15
N ARG A 392 12.97 -3.73 5.20
CA ARG A 392 14.10 -2.80 5.31
C ARG A 392 14.28 -1.92 4.07
N ARG A 393 14.13 -2.49 2.87
CA ARG A 393 14.18 -1.71 1.62
C ARG A 393 13.07 -0.66 1.59
N MET A 394 11.85 -1.03 1.95
CA MET A 394 10.73 -0.10 2.10
C MET A 394 11.05 1.00 3.10
N VAL A 395 11.51 0.65 4.31
CA VAL A 395 11.81 1.63 5.36
C VAL A 395 12.94 2.58 4.96
N ALA A 396 14.04 2.06 4.40
CA ALA A 396 15.17 2.86 3.93
C ALA A 396 14.71 3.86 2.86
N TYR A 397 13.87 3.41 1.93
CA TYR A 397 13.31 4.25 0.89
C TYR A 397 12.35 5.32 1.46
N GLU A 398 11.49 4.98 2.42
CA GLU A 398 10.64 5.98 3.10
C GLU A 398 11.46 6.99 3.90
N LEU A 399 12.53 6.56 4.59
CA LEU A 399 13.44 7.45 5.34
C LEU A 399 14.16 8.44 4.42
N ALA A 400 14.65 7.96 3.27
CA ALA A 400 15.32 8.78 2.26
C ALA A 400 14.40 9.87 1.70
N ASN A 401 13.10 9.62 1.64
CA ASN A 401 12.11 10.49 1.00
C ASN A 401 11.19 11.24 1.98
N SER A 402 11.43 11.09 3.28
CA SER A 402 10.71 11.80 4.36
C SER A 402 11.56 12.91 4.98
N GLN A 403 12.50 13.50 4.24
CA GLN A 403 13.35 14.59 4.75
C GLN A 403 12.55 15.89 4.94
N ASN A 404 11.59 16.15 4.06
CA ASN A 404 10.64 17.24 4.21
C ASN A 404 9.25 16.84 3.69
N LEU A 405 8.22 17.56 4.14
CA LEU A 405 6.83 17.27 3.78
C LEU A 405 6.59 17.37 2.26
N GLY A 406 7.22 18.33 1.57
CA GLY A 406 7.04 18.51 0.13
C GLY A 406 7.45 17.28 -0.69
N GLN A 407 8.56 16.63 -0.34
CA GLN A 407 9.00 15.37 -0.95
C GLN A 407 7.97 14.25 -0.77
N VAL A 408 7.43 14.11 0.45
CA VAL A 408 6.40 13.11 0.76
C VAL A 408 5.13 13.35 -0.06
N LEU A 409 4.66 14.61 -0.11
CA LEU A 409 3.43 14.98 -0.82
C LEU A 409 3.55 14.80 -2.34
N ASN A 410 4.72 15.05 -2.92
CA ASN A 410 4.93 14.85 -4.36
C ASN A 410 4.82 13.38 -4.77
N ARG A 411 5.12 12.46 -3.84
CA ARG A 411 5.11 11.02 -4.09
C ARG A 411 3.80 10.34 -3.72
N LEU A 412 3.06 10.90 -2.76
CA LEU A 412 1.81 10.36 -2.26
C LEU A 412 0.65 11.29 -2.67
N PRO A 413 0.07 11.13 -3.88
CA PRO A 413 -0.94 12.05 -4.40
C PRO A 413 -2.21 12.10 -3.54
N ASN A 414 -2.62 10.96 -2.95
CA ASN A 414 -3.74 10.93 -2.01
C ASN A 414 -3.45 11.75 -0.75
N LEU A 415 -2.20 11.71 -0.26
CA LEU A 415 -1.81 12.50 0.90
C LEU A 415 -1.76 14.00 0.56
N LYS A 416 -1.31 14.35 -0.66
CA LYS A 416 -1.36 15.73 -1.18
C LYS A 416 -2.79 16.27 -1.25
N GLN A 417 -3.76 15.46 -1.66
CA GLN A 417 -5.17 15.87 -1.63
C GLN A 417 -5.68 16.11 -0.19
N LEU A 418 -5.28 15.26 0.76
CA LEU A 418 -5.60 15.45 2.18
C LEU A 418 -4.92 16.70 2.76
N ASP A 419 -3.67 16.96 2.38
CA ASP A 419 -2.96 18.17 2.77
C ASP A 419 -3.69 19.42 2.29
N VAL A 420 -4.15 19.46 1.03
CA VAL A 420 -4.98 20.56 0.50
C VAL A 420 -6.26 20.72 1.31
N LEU A 421 -6.98 19.63 1.59
CA LEU A 421 -8.19 19.68 2.42
C LEU A 421 -7.88 20.26 3.81
N PHE A 422 -6.82 19.79 4.45
CA PHE A 422 -6.50 20.17 5.82
C PHE A 422 -5.92 21.59 5.93
N THR A 423 -4.96 21.93 5.08
CA THR A 423 -4.23 23.20 5.18
C THR A 423 -4.97 24.35 4.53
N GLN A 424 -5.60 24.14 3.37
CA GLN A 424 -6.25 25.22 2.63
C GLN A 424 -7.73 25.37 2.99
N LYS A 425 -8.41 24.27 3.34
CA LYS A 425 -9.86 24.29 3.60
C LYS A 425 -10.21 24.16 5.09
N MET A 426 -9.58 23.25 5.82
CA MET A 426 -9.91 23.02 7.24
C MET A 426 -9.29 24.05 8.16
N ARG A 427 -8.01 24.41 7.95
CA ARG A 427 -7.29 25.34 8.82
C ARG A 427 -7.96 26.72 8.93
N PRO A 428 -8.45 27.35 7.85
CA PRO A 428 -9.21 28.60 7.96
C PRO A 428 -10.49 28.44 8.77
N VAL A 429 -11.25 27.36 8.53
CA VAL A 429 -12.47 27.04 9.29
C VAL A 429 -12.19 26.89 10.79
N LEU A 430 -11.15 26.15 11.16
CA LEU A 430 -10.74 25.99 12.56
C LEU A 430 -10.29 27.31 13.18
N GLY A 431 -9.62 28.17 12.40
CA GLY A 431 -9.26 29.53 12.81
C GLY A 431 -10.50 30.38 13.09
N PHE A 432 -11.48 30.34 12.18
CA PHE A 432 -12.76 31.01 12.33
C PHE A 432 -13.52 30.53 13.58
N ILE A 433 -13.63 29.21 13.79
CA ILE A 433 -14.27 28.63 14.98
C ILE A 433 -13.57 29.13 16.25
N ARG A 434 -12.23 29.13 16.28
CA ARG A 434 -11.47 29.59 17.46
C ARG A 434 -11.72 31.07 17.79
N GLN A 435 -12.00 31.90 16.79
CA GLN A 435 -12.27 33.33 16.98
C GLN A 435 -13.71 33.59 17.46
N ASN A 436 -14.66 32.72 17.11
CA ASN A 436 -16.09 32.95 17.35
C ASN A 436 -16.70 32.05 18.44
N VAL A 437 -15.97 31.05 18.93
CA VAL A 437 -16.38 30.22 20.07
C VAL A 437 -15.67 30.73 21.33
N THR A 438 -16.42 31.33 22.25
CA THR A 438 -15.93 31.69 23.58
C THR A 438 -15.59 30.41 24.34
N MET A 439 -14.34 30.26 24.79
CA MET A 439 -13.93 29.14 25.64
C MET A 439 -14.71 29.19 26.96
N SER A 440 -15.82 28.46 27.04
CA SER A 440 -16.25 27.89 28.31
C SER A 440 -15.30 26.72 28.57
N THR A 441 -14.31 26.92 29.44
CA THR A 441 -13.53 25.82 30.01
C THR A 441 -14.49 24.79 30.59
N PRO A 442 -14.23 23.47 30.40
CA PRO A 442 -15.05 22.42 31.00
C PRO A 442 -15.09 22.50 32.52
#